data_AF-A0A6G3XG67-F1
#
_entry.id   AF-A0A6G3XG67-F1
#
_cell.length_a   1.000
_cell.length_b   1.000
_cell.length_c   1.000
_cell.angle_alpha   90.00
_cell.angle_beta   90.00
_cell.angle_gamma   90.00
#
_symmetry.space_group_name_H-M   'P 1'
#
loop_
_entity.id
_entity.type
_entity.pdbx_description
1 polymer ?
#
loop_
_entity_poly.entity_id
_entity_poly.type
_entity_poly.pdbx_seq_one_letter_code
_entity_poly.pdbx_strand_id
1 'polypeptide(L)'
;MRRAATAVAVLALLLTGCSGDGDDGRDADGTIRLRFQSLAWQKESVEANEQLVKEWNAAHPDVQVDYVQGSWDSVHDQLLTSFEGGEAPDVIHDASDDLADFAYGGYLADLRPLLPGRLRADIPEQSWRTTTFGEGVYGVPFLQEPRVLIANTKLLKASGARVPSPERPWSWEEFRQVTDALTGKGRYGVAWPLKEPV
;
A
#
# COMPACT_ATOMS: atom_id res chain seq x y z
N MET A 1 16.44 28.78 -64.84
CA MET A 1 17.40 28.67 -63.70
C MET A 1 17.16 29.83 -62.75
N ARG A 2 16.61 29.58 -61.55
CA ARG A 2 16.36 30.51 -60.41
C ARG A 2 14.99 30.19 -59.79
N ARG A 3 14.82 29.09 -59.05
CA ARG A 3 13.77 28.89 -57.99
C ARG A 3 14.02 27.58 -57.19
N ALA A 4 15.27 27.26 -56.85
CA ALA A 4 15.58 25.99 -56.16
C ALA A 4 16.49 26.15 -54.92
N ALA A 5 16.60 27.36 -54.36
CA ALA A 5 17.53 27.65 -53.27
C ALA A 5 16.86 27.94 -51.91
N THR A 6 15.52 27.92 -51.83
CA THR A 6 14.79 28.40 -50.63
C THR A 6 14.14 27.29 -49.79
N ALA A 7 14.53 26.02 -49.99
CA ALA A 7 13.94 24.89 -49.25
C ALA A 7 14.89 24.25 -48.21
N VAL A 8 16.15 24.68 -48.14
CA VAL A 8 17.17 24.01 -47.29
C VAL A 8 17.33 24.69 -45.92
N ALA A 9 16.85 25.92 -45.74
CA ALA A 9 17.04 26.67 -44.48
C ALA A 9 16.05 26.30 -43.36
N VAL A 10 14.92 25.62 -43.66
CA VAL A 10 13.89 25.30 -42.65
C VAL A 10 14.14 23.95 -41.98
N LEU A 11 14.94 23.05 -42.59
CA LEU A 11 15.22 21.72 -42.04
C LEU A 11 16.35 21.70 -40.99
N ALA A 12 17.14 22.78 -40.87
CA ALA A 12 18.23 22.86 -39.91
C ALA A 12 17.79 23.30 -38.50
N LEU A 13 16.55 23.79 -38.34
CA LEU A 13 15.99 24.22 -37.05
C LEU A 13 15.26 23.09 -36.29
N LEU A 14 15.15 21.90 -36.87
CA LEU A 14 14.49 20.74 -36.24
C LEU A 14 15.47 19.80 -35.51
N LEU A 15 16.77 20.14 -35.47
CA LEU A 15 17.82 19.28 -34.91
C LEU A 15 18.37 19.75 -33.54
N THR A 16 17.82 20.82 -32.94
CA THR A 16 18.20 21.27 -31.59
C THR A 16 17.32 20.68 -30.47
N GLY A 17 16.48 19.68 -30.76
CA GLY A 17 15.55 19.07 -29.81
C GLY A 17 16.02 17.79 -29.12
N CYS A 18 17.25 17.34 -29.35
CA CYS A 18 17.78 16.10 -28.76
C CYS A 18 19.11 16.32 -28.02
N SER A 19 19.18 17.36 -27.19
CA SER A 19 20.00 17.29 -25.98
C SER A 19 19.12 16.63 -24.92
N GLY A 20 19.43 15.38 -24.60
CA GLY A 20 18.77 14.64 -23.54
C GLY A 20 19.05 15.28 -22.20
N ASP A 21 18.20 16.23 -21.82
CA ASP A 21 17.80 16.35 -20.42
C ASP A 21 16.85 15.19 -20.18
N GLY A 22 17.39 14.14 -19.57
CA GLY A 22 16.51 13.18 -18.91
C GLY A 22 15.69 13.98 -17.91
N ASP A 23 14.37 13.89 -18.02
CA ASP A 23 13.46 14.31 -16.96
C ASP A 23 13.96 13.66 -15.67
N ASP A 24 14.60 14.45 -14.84
CA ASP A 24 15.23 14.00 -13.60
C ASP A 24 14.20 13.99 -12.44
N GLY A 25 12.91 14.14 -12.78
CA GLY A 25 11.79 14.12 -11.87
C GLY A 25 11.71 15.36 -10.98
N ARG A 26 12.39 16.45 -11.38
CA ARG A 26 12.40 17.72 -10.63
C ARG A 26 11.40 18.72 -11.18
N ASP A 27 10.72 19.40 -10.27
CA ASP A 27 9.89 20.54 -10.57
C ASP A 27 10.71 21.74 -11.07
N ALA A 28 10.01 22.78 -11.54
CA ALA A 28 10.61 24.04 -11.99
C ALA A 28 11.47 24.74 -10.91
N ASP A 29 11.27 24.42 -9.63
CA ASP A 29 12.07 24.92 -8.51
C ASP A 29 13.25 24.00 -8.11
N GLY A 30 13.42 22.87 -8.81
CA GLY A 30 14.48 21.89 -8.57
C GLY A 30 14.14 20.84 -7.50
N THR A 31 12.93 20.84 -6.97
CA THR A 31 12.47 19.90 -5.93
C THR A 31 11.90 18.64 -6.55
N ILE A 32 12.20 17.47 -5.99
CA ILE A 32 11.48 16.23 -6.32
C ILE A 32 10.21 16.17 -5.49
N ARG A 33 9.05 15.96 -6.12
CA ARG A 33 7.77 15.75 -5.41
C ARG A 33 7.25 14.35 -5.64
N LEU A 34 7.06 13.63 -4.54
CA LEU A 34 6.52 12.28 -4.53
C LEU A 34 5.09 12.31 -3.98
N ARG A 35 4.17 11.56 -4.60
CA ARG A 35 2.82 11.35 -4.08
C ARG A 35 2.79 10.05 -3.29
N PHE A 36 2.41 10.15 -2.01
CA PHE A 36 2.17 9.01 -1.15
C PHE A 36 0.67 8.78 -0.96
N GLN A 37 0.14 7.73 -1.58
CA GLN A 37 -1.23 7.29 -1.34
C GLN A 37 -1.31 6.38 -0.13
N SER A 38 -2.03 6.84 0.89
CA SER A 38 -2.22 6.12 2.15
C SER A 38 -3.65 5.60 2.27
N LEU A 39 -3.80 4.35 2.71
CA LEU A 39 -5.07 3.72 3.05
C LEU A 39 -5.33 3.66 4.56
N ALA A 40 -4.60 4.45 5.36
CA ALA A 40 -4.94 4.65 6.76
C ALA A 40 -6.36 5.21 6.87
N TRP A 41 -7.21 4.60 7.69
CA TRP A 41 -8.63 4.99 7.80
C TRP A 41 -9.05 5.32 9.24
N GLN A 42 -8.33 4.81 10.24
CA GLN A 42 -8.51 5.22 11.62
C GLN A 42 -7.92 6.61 11.80
N LYS A 43 -8.62 7.50 12.51
CA LYS A 43 -8.21 8.89 12.72
C LYS A 43 -6.77 8.98 13.20
N GLU A 44 -6.42 8.18 14.20
CA GLU A 44 -5.09 8.15 14.81
C GLU A 44 -4.01 7.70 13.80
N SER A 45 -4.34 6.77 12.91
CA SER A 45 -3.43 6.30 11.85
C SER A 45 -3.25 7.33 10.74
N VAL A 46 -4.30 8.08 10.39
CA VAL A 46 -4.22 9.20 9.42
C VAL A 46 -3.32 10.30 10.00
N GLU A 47 -3.60 10.74 11.23
CA GLU A 47 -2.81 11.77 11.92
C GLU A 47 -1.33 11.38 12.04
N ALA A 48 -1.04 10.11 12.33
CA ALA A 48 0.33 9.60 12.39
C ALA A 48 1.05 9.67 11.04
N ASN A 49 0.39 9.29 9.93
CA ASN A 49 1.00 9.35 8.60
C ASN A 49 1.23 10.80 8.13
N GLU A 50 0.27 11.69 8.34
CA GLU A 50 0.44 13.12 8.03
C GLU A 50 1.61 13.74 8.80
N GLN A 51 1.77 13.37 10.08
CA GLN A 51 2.89 13.82 10.90
C GLN A 51 4.23 13.26 10.39
N LEU A 52 4.29 12.00 9.96
CA LEU A 52 5.50 11.41 9.36
C LEU A 52 5.89 12.12 8.06
N VAL A 53 4.92 12.42 7.18
CA VAL A 53 5.15 13.18 5.94
C VAL A 53 5.68 14.58 6.28
N LYS A 54 5.10 15.26 7.27
CA LYS A 54 5.57 16.57 7.72
C LYS A 54 7.00 16.54 8.24
N GLU A 55 7.35 15.54 9.05
CA GLU A 55 8.72 15.38 9.59
C GLU A 55 9.73 15.09 8.47
N TRP A 56 9.36 14.23 7.51
CA TRP A 56 10.15 13.99 6.31
C TRP A 56 10.40 15.29 5.54
N ASN A 57 9.33 16.01 5.19
CA ASN A 57 9.43 17.24 4.39
C ASN A 57 10.27 18.32 5.08
N ALA A 58 10.24 18.39 6.41
CA ALA A 58 11.09 19.30 7.18
C ALA A 58 12.58 18.92 7.14
N ALA A 59 12.89 17.62 7.07
CA ALA A 59 14.26 17.11 7.01
C ALA A 59 14.84 17.01 5.59
N HIS A 60 13.98 17.01 4.56
CA HIS A 60 14.33 16.75 3.17
C HIS A 60 13.79 17.85 2.23
N PRO A 61 14.34 19.08 2.28
CA PRO A 61 13.81 20.21 1.49
C PRO A 61 13.92 20.01 -0.02
N ASP A 62 14.78 19.10 -0.48
CA ASP A 62 15.00 18.73 -1.88
C ASP A 62 14.10 17.59 -2.37
N VAL A 63 13.45 16.85 -1.46
CA VAL A 63 12.53 15.73 -1.77
C VAL A 63 11.30 15.83 -0.88
N GLN A 64 10.22 16.36 -1.44
CA GLN A 64 8.96 16.56 -0.74
C GLN A 64 7.97 15.43 -1.04
N VAL A 65 7.14 15.11 -0.06
CA VAL A 65 6.08 14.10 -0.15
C VAL A 65 4.73 14.79 0.04
N ASP A 66 3.83 14.55 -0.90
CA ASP A 66 2.43 14.95 -0.84
C ASP A 66 1.58 13.76 -0.38
N TYR A 67 0.90 13.92 0.75
CA TYR A 67 -0.01 12.90 1.30
C TYR A 67 -1.33 12.88 0.53
N VAL A 68 -1.70 11.72 0.02
CA VAL A 68 -2.96 11.48 -0.69
C VAL A 68 -3.77 10.45 0.08
N GLN A 69 -4.92 10.85 0.62
CA GLN A 69 -5.82 9.94 1.30
C GLN A 69 -6.56 9.07 0.27
N GLY A 70 -6.31 7.77 0.31
CA GLY A 70 -7.05 6.77 -0.46
C GLY A 70 -8.21 6.16 0.32
N SER A 71 -9.00 5.35 -0.37
CA SER A 71 -10.04 4.52 0.22
C SER A 71 -9.86 3.09 -0.24
N TRP A 72 -9.77 2.22 0.74
CA TRP A 72 -9.90 0.78 0.64
C TRP A 72 -10.99 0.33 -0.34
N ASP A 73 -12.19 0.95 -0.33
CA ASP A 73 -13.32 0.53 -1.17
C ASP A 73 -13.09 0.67 -2.68
N SER A 74 -12.13 1.48 -3.11
CA SER A 74 -11.93 1.84 -4.51
C SER A 74 -10.47 1.79 -4.96
N VAL A 75 -9.52 1.53 -4.06
CA VAL A 75 -8.09 1.72 -4.33
C VAL A 75 -7.61 0.86 -5.49
N HIS A 76 -8.02 -0.41 -5.57
CA HIS A 76 -7.57 -1.32 -6.62
C HIS A 76 -7.90 -0.79 -8.03
N ASP A 77 -9.18 -0.52 -8.30
CA ASP A 77 -9.64 -0.01 -9.61
C ASP A 77 -9.01 1.35 -9.94
N GLN A 78 -8.83 2.20 -8.92
CA GLN A 78 -8.18 3.50 -9.07
C GLN A 78 -6.71 3.34 -9.45
N LEU A 79 -5.96 2.52 -8.73
CA LEU A 79 -4.55 2.25 -9.00
C LEU A 79 -4.36 1.62 -10.36
N LEU A 80 -5.15 0.60 -10.72
CA LEU A 80 -5.09 -0.03 -12.03
C LEU A 80 -5.28 1.00 -13.16
N THR A 81 -6.32 1.85 -13.04
CA THR A 81 -6.56 2.92 -14.01
C THR A 81 -5.41 3.92 -14.07
N SER A 82 -4.87 4.32 -12.91
CA SER A 82 -3.77 5.27 -12.83
C SER A 82 -2.46 4.70 -13.37
N PHE A 83 -2.18 3.41 -13.20
CA PHE A 83 -1.01 2.76 -13.80
C PHE A 83 -1.10 2.76 -15.33
N GLU A 84 -2.24 2.36 -15.89
CA GLU A 84 -2.49 2.37 -17.34
C GLU A 84 -2.43 3.80 -17.92
N GLY A 85 -2.86 4.79 -17.14
CA GLY A 85 -2.81 6.20 -17.50
C GLY A 85 -1.44 6.87 -17.33
N GLY A 86 -0.48 6.22 -16.66
CA GLY A 86 0.80 6.83 -16.31
C GLY A 86 0.70 7.92 -15.23
N GLU A 87 -0.34 7.86 -14.40
CA GLU A 87 -0.66 8.84 -13.34
C GLU A 87 -0.67 8.22 -11.94
N ALA A 88 -0.12 7.02 -11.76
CA ALA A 88 -0.05 6.33 -10.47
C ALA A 88 0.80 7.12 -9.44
N PRO A 89 0.44 7.09 -8.15
CA PRO A 89 1.28 7.64 -7.08
C PRO A 89 2.65 6.94 -7.02
N ASP A 90 3.64 7.66 -6.53
CA ASP A 90 5.02 7.16 -6.42
C ASP A 90 5.19 6.15 -5.28
N VAL A 91 4.42 6.35 -4.20
CA VAL A 91 4.38 5.45 -3.05
C VAL A 91 2.94 5.06 -2.77
N ILE A 92 2.67 3.77 -2.76
CA ILE A 92 1.34 3.22 -2.46
C ILE A 92 1.40 2.40 -1.16
N HIS A 93 0.45 2.65 -0.27
CA HIS A 93 0.11 1.75 0.83
C HIS A 93 -0.95 0.79 0.29
N ASP A 94 -0.68 -0.51 0.33
CA ASP A 94 -1.67 -1.53 -0.04
C ASP A 94 -1.52 -2.83 0.75
N ALA A 95 -2.51 -3.71 0.63
CA ALA A 95 -2.47 -5.07 1.13
C ALA A 95 -1.55 -5.94 0.27
N SER A 96 -0.87 -6.91 0.89
CA SER A 96 0.10 -7.77 0.19
C SER A 96 -0.51 -8.59 -0.94
N ASP A 97 -1.75 -9.01 -0.79
CA ASP A 97 -2.48 -9.77 -1.80
C ASP A 97 -2.84 -8.90 -3.01
N ASP A 98 -3.22 -7.64 -2.80
CA ASP A 98 -3.48 -6.70 -3.90
C ASP A 98 -2.20 -6.33 -4.65
N LEU A 99 -1.10 -6.17 -3.90
CA LEU A 99 0.23 -5.88 -4.45
C LEU A 99 0.71 -6.94 -5.46
N ALA A 100 0.23 -8.19 -5.35
CA ALA A 100 0.60 -9.27 -6.25
C ALA A 100 0.19 -8.96 -7.70
N ASP A 101 -1.03 -8.47 -7.91
CA ASP A 101 -1.56 -8.16 -9.24
C ASP A 101 -0.73 -7.06 -9.91
N PHE A 102 -0.37 -6.02 -9.15
CA PHE A 102 0.47 -4.93 -9.67
C PHE A 102 1.92 -5.35 -9.91
N ALA A 103 2.49 -6.21 -9.05
CA ALA A 103 3.83 -6.75 -9.23
C ALA A 103 3.93 -7.63 -10.49
N TYR A 104 2.99 -8.57 -10.68
CA TYR A 104 2.95 -9.41 -11.88
C TYR A 104 2.55 -8.65 -13.14
N GLY A 105 1.77 -7.57 -13.00
CA GLY A 105 1.47 -6.61 -14.07
C GLY A 105 2.68 -5.79 -14.51
N GLY A 106 3.77 -5.78 -13.73
CA GLY A 106 4.98 -5.02 -14.03
C GLY A 106 4.90 -3.53 -13.67
N TYR A 107 3.93 -3.14 -12.84
CA TYR A 107 3.70 -1.76 -12.43
C TYR A 107 4.61 -1.30 -11.28
N LEU A 108 5.17 -2.24 -10.53
CA LEU A 108 5.94 -1.95 -9.32
C LEU A 108 7.45 -2.11 -9.55
N ALA A 109 8.22 -1.22 -8.97
CA ALA A 109 9.67 -1.32 -8.96
C ALA A 109 10.14 -2.48 -8.07
N ASP A 110 11.12 -3.25 -8.55
CA ASP A 110 11.86 -4.17 -7.69
C ASP A 110 12.75 -3.36 -6.72
N LEU A 111 12.48 -3.47 -5.43
CA LEU A 111 13.14 -2.72 -4.37
C LEU A 111 14.45 -3.37 -3.90
N ARG A 112 14.79 -4.59 -4.35
CA ARG A 112 16.06 -5.25 -3.97
C ARG A 112 17.32 -4.38 -4.13
N PRO A 113 17.51 -3.56 -5.17
CA PRO A 113 18.69 -2.69 -5.26
C PRO A 113 18.60 -1.44 -4.36
N LEU A 114 17.41 -1.11 -3.84
CA LEU A 114 17.13 0.14 -3.11
C LEU A 114 17.08 -0.04 -1.59
N LEU A 115 16.78 -1.24 -1.11
CA LEU A 115 16.57 -1.49 0.32
C LEU A 115 17.88 -1.40 1.13
N PRO A 116 17.98 -0.48 2.11
CA PRO A 116 19.13 -0.39 2.99
C PRO A 116 19.27 -1.66 3.85
N GLY A 117 20.52 -2.09 4.09
CA GLY A 117 20.79 -3.27 4.91
C GLY A 117 20.17 -3.20 6.32
N ARG A 118 20.15 -2.00 6.94
CA ARG A 118 19.50 -1.79 8.24
C ARG A 118 18.01 -2.10 8.20
N LEU A 119 17.30 -1.62 7.18
CA LEU A 119 15.86 -1.79 7.05
C LEU A 119 15.49 -3.27 6.89
N ARG A 120 16.30 -4.02 6.13
CA ARG A 120 16.15 -5.46 5.98
C ARG A 120 16.33 -6.22 7.29
N ALA A 121 17.28 -5.79 8.11
CA ALA A 121 17.57 -6.44 9.39
C ALA A 121 16.53 -6.12 10.47
N ASP A 122 15.93 -4.92 10.43
CA ASP A 122 14.94 -4.47 11.41
C ASP A 122 13.55 -5.11 11.20
N ILE A 123 13.24 -5.56 9.98
CA ILE A 123 11.98 -6.24 9.64
C ILE A 123 12.17 -7.76 9.73
N PRO A 124 11.29 -8.50 10.45
CA PRO A 124 11.38 -9.96 10.54
C PRO A 124 11.44 -10.63 9.17
N GLU A 125 12.32 -11.62 9.01
CA GLU A 125 12.56 -12.31 7.74
C GLU A 125 11.27 -12.85 7.09
N GLN A 126 10.37 -13.37 7.92
CA GLN A 126 9.10 -13.93 7.45
C GLN A 126 8.17 -12.87 6.85
N SER A 127 8.24 -11.62 7.31
CA SER A 127 7.44 -10.53 6.78
C SER A 127 7.80 -10.19 5.34
N TRP A 128 9.08 -10.31 4.95
CA TRP A 128 9.50 -10.04 3.57
C TRP A 128 8.85 -10.97 2.55
N ARG A 129 8.39 -12.16 2.98
CA ARG A 129 7.67 -13.10 2.10
C ARG A 129 6.33 -12.55 1.61
N THR A 130 5.71 -11.62 2.34
CA THR A 130 4.41 -11.05 1.95
C THR A 130 4.53 -10.03 0.82
N THR A 131 5.74 -9.53 0.54
CA THR A 131 6.00 -8.57 -0.55
C THR A 131 6.96 -9.11 -1.60
N THR A 132 7.25 -10.42 -1.56
CA THR A 132 8.13 -11.10 -2.52
C THR A 132 7.28 -11.81 -3.56
N PHE A 133 7.47 -11.47 -4.83
CA PHE A 133 6.78 -12.08 -5.97
C PHE A 133 7.82 -12.52 -7.00
N GLY A 134 7.81 -13.81 -7.36
CA GLY A 134 8.90 -14.40 -8.15
C GLY A 134 10.25 -14.21 -7.45
N GLU A 135 11.18 -13.51 -8.10
CA GLU A 135 12.50 -13.21 -7.55
C GLU A 135 12.62 -11.82 -6.92
N GLY A 136 11.63 -10.93 -7.11
CA GLY A 136 11.67 -9.52 -6.72
C GLY A 136 11.01 -9.24 -5.38
N VAL A 137 11.34 -8.08 -4.79
CA VAL A 137 10.68 -7.55 -3.59
C VAL A 137 10.00 -6.24 -3.97
N TYR A 138 8.68 -6.19 -3.92
CA TYR A 138 7.86 -5.12 -4.51
C TYR A 138 7.17 -4.23 -3.48
N GLY A 139 7.51 -4.39 -2.20
CA GLY A 139 6.98 -3.58 -1.11
C GLY A 139 7.81 -3.70 0.16
N VAL A 140 7.63 -2.74 1.07
CA VAL A 140 8.23 -2.75 2.41
C VAL A 140 7.15 -3.15 3.43
N PRO A 141 7.26 -4.32 4.07
CA PRO A 141 6.32 -4.70 5.12
C PRO A 141 6.43 -3.74 6.30
N PHE A 142 5.31 -3.13 6.70
CA PHE A 142 5.30 -2.18 7.83
C PHE A 142 4.26 -2.51 8.90
N LEU A 143 3.23 -3.31 8.57
CA LEU A 143 2.22 -3.78 9.52
C LEU A 143 1.86 -5.25 9.24
N GLN A 144 1.41 -5.95 10.28
CA GLN A 144 0.79 -7.27 10.16
C GLN A 144 -0.56 -7.27 10.89
N GLU A 145 -1.61 -7.70 10.20
CA GLU A 145 -2.96 -7.78 10.72
C GLU A 145 -3.45 -9.24 10.79
N PRO A 146 -3.09 -9.98 11.86
CA PRO A 146 -3.55 -11.34 12.02
C PRO A 146 -5.05 -11.36 12.33
N ARG A 147 -5.79 -12.27 11.69
CA ARG A 147 -7.16 -12.58 12.08
C ARG A 147 -7.17 -13.24 13.46
N VAL A 148 -7.85 -12.61 14.40
CA VAL A 148 -7.97 -13.11 15.77
C VAL A 148 -9.42 -13.19 16.21
N LEU A 149 -9.71 -14.10 17.13
CA LEU A 149 -11.00 -14.12 17.82
C LEU A 149 -10.96 -13.12 18.98
N ILE A 150 -11.76 -12.06 18.87
CA ILE A 150 -11.97 -11.11 19.97
C ILE A 150 -13.29 -11.45 20.65
N ALA A 151 -13.27 -11.64 21.98
CA ALA A 151 -14.43 -12.06 22.75
C ALA A 151 -14.65 -11.18 23.99
N ASN A 152 -15.92 -10.95 24.32
CA ASN A 152 -16.29 -10.36 25.61
C ASN A 152 -16.11 -11.41 26.72
N THR A 153 -15.06 -11.25 27.51
CA THR A 153 -14.69 -12.22 28.57
C THR A 153 -15.76 -12.39 29.64
N LYS A 154 -16.60 -11.38 29.92
CA LYS A 154 -17.71 -11.50 30.88
C LYS A 154 -18.81 -12.41 30.33
N LEU A 155 -19.18 -12.24 29.06
CA LEU A 155 -20.18 -13.08 28.41
C LEU A 155 -19.68 -14.53 28.29
N LEU A 156 -18.41 -14.72 27.94
CA LEU A 156 -17.83 -16.05 27.79
C LEU A 156 -17.70 -16.79 29.12
N LYS A 157 -17.35 -16.09 30.22
CA LYS A 157 -17.35 -16.70 31.57
C LYS A 157 -18.77 -17.02 32.05
N ALA A 158 -19.74 -16.13 31.79
CA ALA A 158 -21.12 -16.33 32.21
C ALA A 158 -21.81 -17.50 31.48
N SER A 159 -21.39 -17.85 30.27
CA SER A 159 -21.92 -19.01 29.55
C SER A 159 -21.39 -20.36 30.07
N GLY A 160 -20.34 -20.35 30.89
CA GLY A 160 -19.64 -21.57 31.32
C GLY A 160 -18.86 -22.27 30.21
N ALA A 161 -18.75 -21.65 29.02
CA ALA A 161 -17.99 -22.20 27.91
C ALA A 161 -16.50 -22.26 28.22
N ARG A 162 -15.83 -23.31 27.73
CA ARG A 162 -14.36 -23.40 27.73
C ARG A 162 -13.80 -22.22 26.93
N VAL A 163 -12.84 -21.47 27.47
CA VAL A 163 -12.13 -20.43 26.72
C VAL A 163 -11.04 -21.09 25.85
N PRO A 164 -10.92 -20.76 24.54
CA PRO A 164 -9.89 -21.34 23.70
C PRO A 164 -8.53 -20.69 23.97
N SER A 165 -7.45 -21.44 23.72
CA SER A 165 -6.08 -20.91 23.67
C SER A 165 -5.41 -21.36 22.36
N PRO A 166 -4.28 -20.76 21.95
CA PRO A 166 -3.53 -21.22 20.76
C PRO A 166 -3.17 -22.71 20.80
N GLU A 167 -2.87 -23.26 21.99
CA GLU A 167 -2.52 -24.67 22.19
C GLU A 167 -3.74 -25.58 22.23
N ARG A 168 -4.91 -25.02 22.53
CA ARG A 168 -6.19 -25.73 22.64
C ARG A 168 -7.31 -24.89 22.00
N PRO A 169 -7.28 -24.70 20.67
CA PRO A 169 -8.29 -23.90 20.00
C PRO A 169 -9.67 -24.56 20.14
N TRP A 170 -10.73 -23.80 19.85
CA TRP A 170 -12.02 -24.43 19.61
C TRP A 170 -11.99 -25.18 18.29
N SER A 171 -12.58 -26.36 18.28
CA SER A 171 -13.07 -26.94 17.03
C SER A 171 -14.21 -26.08 16.47
N TRP A 172 -14.49 -26.22 15.17
CA TRP A 172 -15.65 -25.57 14.55
C TRP A 172 -16.97 -25.95 15.22
N GLU A 173 -17.08 -27.19 15.70
CA GLU A 173 -18.26 -27.64 16.43
C GLU A 173 -18.40 -26.94 17.79
N GLU A 174 -17.33 -26.87 18.57
CA GLU A 174 -17.32 -26.12 19.84
C GLU A 174 -17.61 -24.64 19.60
N PHE A 175 -16.99 -24.02 18.60
CA PHE A 175 -17.25 -22.63 18.23
C PHE A 175 -18.74 -22.43 17.96
N ARG A 176 -19.34 -23.24 17.09
CA ARG A 176 -20.77 -23.16 16.76
C ARG A 176 -21.64 -23.30 18.01
N GLN A 177 -21.37 -24.30 18.86
CA GLN A 177 -22.12 -24.52 20.10
C GLN A 177 -22.03 -23.32 21.04
N VAL A 178 -20.83 -22.76 21.24
CA VAL A 178 -20.62 -21.60 22.11
C VAL A 178 -21.32 -20.36 21.55
N THR A 179 -21.19 -20.10 20.25
CA THR A 179 -21.84 -18.95 19.60
C THR A 179 -23.36 -19.07 19.61
N ASP A 180 -23.91 -20.28 19.47
CA ASP A 180 -25.36 -20.53 19.55
C ASP A 180 -25.86 -20.26 20.98
N ALA A 181 -25.17 -20.79 21.99
CA ALA A 181 -25.49 -20.55 23.40
C ALA A 181 -25.39 -19.07 23.82
N LEU A 182 -24.49 -18.31 23.18
CA LEU A 182 -24.34 -16.88 23.42
C LEU A 182 -25.38 -16.05 22.65
N THR A 183 -26.06 -16.61 21.64
CA THR A 183 -27.06 -15.89 20.86
C THR A 183 -28.37 -15.75 21.64
N GLY A 184 -29.04 -14.61 21.50
CA GLY A 184 -30.29 -14.30 22.18
C GLY A 184 -30.95 -13.04 21.62
N LYS A 185 -32.04 -12.58 22.25
CA LYS A 185 -32.74 -11.37 21.78
C LYS A 185 -31.81 -10.15 21.80
N GLY A 186 -31.51 -9.61 20.62
CA GLY A 186 -30.62 -8.47 20.44
C GLY A 186 -29.14 -8.74 20.72
N ARG A 187 -28.73 -10.01 20.83
CA ARG A 187 -27.34 -10.42 21.10
C ARG A 187 -26.93 -11.53 20.15
N TYR A 188 -25.82 -11.33 19.44
CA TYR A 188 -25.25 -12.34 18.55
C TYR A 188 -24.02 -12.96 19.22
N GLY A 189 -23.91 -14.29 19.22
CA GLY A 189 -22.74 -14.97 19.77
C GLY A 189 -21.49 -14.88 18.90
N VAL A 190 -21.66 -14.49 17.64
CA VAL A 190 -20.59 -14.19 16.70
C VAL A 190 -20.98 -12.98 15.85
N ALA A 191 -20.04 -12.08 15.63
CA ALA A 191 -20.09 -11.12 14.53
C ALA A 191 -19.02 -11.56 13.54
N TRP A 192 -19.45 -11.98 12.35
CA TRP A 192 -18.55 -12.40 11.29
C TRP A 192 -18.72 -11.42 10.12
N PRO A 193 -17.73 -10.57 9.83
CA PRO A 193 -17.80 -9.73 8.64
C PRO A 193 -17.77 -10.65 7.42
N LEU A 194 -18.87 -10.69 6.66
CA LEU A 194 -18.96 -11.43 5.39
C LEU A 194 -18.32 -10.65 4.23
N LYS A 195 -17.98 -9.40 4.48
CA LYS A 195 -17.17 -8.53 3.64
C LYS A 195 -16.03 -8.07 4.54
N GLU A 196 -14.79 -8.40 4.20
CA GLU A 196 -13.60 -7.76 4.75
C GLU A 196 -13.78 -6.23 4.67
N PRO A 197 -13.20 -5.41 5.57
CA PRO A 197 -12.78 -4.10 5.11
C PRO A 197 -11.62 -4.34 4.14
N VAL A 198 -12.04 -4.62 2.90
CA VAL A 198 -11.35 -4.77 1.62
C VAL A 198 -10.16 -5.70 1.53
#